data_AF-A0A399ZAN7-F1
#
_entry.id   AF-A0A399ZAN7-F1
#
_cell.length_a   1.000
_cell.length_b   1.000
_cell.length_c   1.000
_cell.angle_alpha   90.00
_cell.angle_beta   90.00
_cell.angle_gamma   90.00
#
_symmetry.space_group_name_H-M   'P 1'
#
loop_
_entity.id
_entity.type
_entity.pdbx_description
1 polymer ?
#
loop_
_entity_poly.entity_id
_entity_poly.type
_entity_poly.pdbx_seq_one_letter_code
_entity_poly.pdbx_strand_id
1 'polypeptide(L)'
;MKALRNTLLVFTIYTAIVGILFLFAPRVAESAFQTRLPDAALTMLYGQVVLVIAFAAWLIWSDVAALRKMIWALVFAEAGHVVIFLWQLISGISTFAQVGPPMIIAAIFTVLFVAFNRKG
;
A
#
# COMPACT_ATOMS: atom_id res chain seq x y z
N MET A 1 -7.70 19.44 -5.32
CA MET A 1 -8.73 18.38 -5.24
C MET A 1 -8.61 17.30 -6.33
N LYS A 2 -8.62 17.62 -7.64
CA LYS A 2 -8.58 16.61 -8.73
C LYS A 2 -7.36 15.66 -8.65
N ALA A 3 -6.17 16.21 -8.42
CA ALA A 3 -4.94 15.41 -8.29
C ALA A 3 -5.01 14.39 -7.12
N LEU A 4 -5.52 14.82 -5.96
CA LEU A 4 -5.71 13.96 -4.79
C LEU A 4 -6.70 12.83 -5.08
N ARG A 5 -7.84 13.14 -5.73
CA ARG A 5 -8.80 12.12 -6.18
C ARG A 5 -8.14 11.11 -7.12
N ASN A 6 -7.34 11.55 -8.08
CA ASN A 6 -6.63 10.64 -8.98
C ASN A 6 -5.63 9.74 -8.21
N THR A 7 -4.86 10.31 -7.28
CA THR A 7 -3.93 9.53 -6.44
C THR A 7 -4.66 8.47 -5.63
N LEU A 8 -5.77 8.83 -4.96
CA LEU A 8 -6.57 7.87 -4.20
C LEU A 8 -7.14 6.76 -5.07
N LEU A 9 -7.62 7.08 -6.28
CA LEU A 9 -8.17 6.08 -7.19
C LEU A 9 -7.09 5.11 -7.69
N VAL A 10 -5.93 5.62 -8.10
CA VAL A 10 -4.80 4.80 -8.54
C VAL A 10 -4.32 3.91 -7.39
N PHE A 11 -4.19 4.48 -6.18
CA PHE A 11 -3.84 3.72 -4.98
C PHE A 11 -4.86 2.62 -4.67
N THR A 12 -6.16 2.94 -4.75
CA THR A 12 -7.26 1.98 -4.54
C THR A 12 -7.15 0.81 -5.50
N ILE A 13 -6.98 1.07 -6.81
CA ILE A 13 -6.90 0.02 -7.83
C ILE A 13 -5.67 -0.85 -7.60
N TYR A 14 -4.51 -0.22 -7.39
CA TYR A 14 -3.26 -0.92 -7.12
C TYR A 14 -3.38 -1.84 -5.90
N THR A 15 -3.82 -1.29 -4.76
CA THR A 15 -3.96 -2.07 -3.51
C THR A 15 -5.04 -3.14 -3.64
N ALA A 16 -6.16 -2.87 -4.32
CA ALA A 16 -7.19 -3.88 -4.54
C ALA A 16 -6.65 -5.07 -5.35
N ILE A 17 -5.91 -4.82 -6.44
CA ILE A 17 -5.29 -5.89 -7.25
C ILE A 17 -4.32 -6.71 -6.40
N VAL A 18 -3.44 -6.05 -5.64
CA VAL A 18 -2.49 -6.73 -4.76
C VAL A 18 -3.23 -7.56 -3.71
N GLY A 19 -4.23 -6.98 -3.02
CA GLY A 19 -5.02 -7.67 -2.01
C GLY A 19 -5.75 -8.90 -2.56
N ILE A 20 -6.37 -8.79 -3.75
CA ILE A 20 -7.00 -9.91 -4.45
C ILE A 20 -5.99 -11.01 -4.76
N LEU A 21 -4.79 -10.66 -5.24
CA LEU A 21 -3.74 -11.64 -5.54
C LEU A 21 -3.28 -12.37 -4.28
N PHE A 22 -3.03 -11.66 -3.18
CA PHE A 22 -2.64 -12.29 -1.91
C PHE A 22 -3.74 -13.18 -1.32
N LEU A 23 -5.02 -12.79 -1.47
CA LEU A 23 -6.15 -13.52 -0.90
C LEU A 23 -6.53 -14.77 -1.71
N PHE A 24 -6.58 -14.67 -3.04
CA PHE A 24 -7.12 -15.73 -3.90
C PHE A 24 -6.06 -16.44 -4.75
N ALA A 25 -4.87 -15.85 -4.91
CA ALA A 25 -3.78 -16.40 -5.72
C ALA A 25 -2.41 -16.26 -5.03
N PRO A 26 -2.24 -16.75 -3.78
CA PRO A 26 -1.05 -16.50 -2.97
C PRO A 26 0.25 -16.91 -3.66
N ARG A 27 0.27 -18.02 -4.41
CA ARG A 27 1.46 -18.45 -5.17
C ARG A 27 1.89 -17.46 -6.26
N VAL A 28 0.92 -16.79 -6.89
CA VAL A 28 1.20 -15.76 -7.90
C VAL A 28 1.78 -14.52 -7.22
N ALA A 29 1.19 -14.12 -6.09
CA ALA A 29 1.71 -13.01 -5.28
C ALA A 29 3.15 -13.28 -4.81
N GLU A 30 3.41 -14.45 -4.23
CA GLU A 30 4.75 -14.83 -3.75
C GLU A 30 5.80 -14.80 -4.88
N SER A 31 5.42 -15.26 -6.08
CA SER A 31 6.30 -15.20 -7.26
C SER A 31 6.54 -13.76 -7.73
N ALA A 32 5.50 -12.93 -7.74
CA ALA A 32 5.58 -11.55 -8.20
C ALA A 32 6.42 -10.68 -7.25
N PHE A 33 6.30 -10.91 -5.94
CA PHE A 33 6.99 -10.14 -4.89
C PHE A 33 8.25 -10.82 -4.35
N GLN A 34 8.65 -11.97 -4.92
CA GLN A 34 9.81 -12.76 -4.48
C GLN A 34 9.87 -12.99 -2.96
N THR A 35 8.70 -13.06 -2.35
CA THR A 35 8.52 -13.17 -0.90
C THR A 35 7.68 -14.39 -0.64
N ARG A 36 8.23 -15.35 0.10
CA ARG A 36 7.47 -16.49 0.60
C ARG A 36 7.18 -16.27 2.06
N LEU A 37 5.90 -16.23 2.40
CA LEU A 37 5.50 -16.31 3.80
C LEU A 37 5.55 -17.78 4.24
N PRO A 38 5.92 -18.04 5.50
CA PRO A 38 6.05 -19.40 6.02
C PRO A 38 4.71 -20.14 6.12
N ASP A 39 3.58 -19.43 6.06
CA ASP A 39 2.22 -19.97 6.17
C ASP A 39 1.28 -19.29 5.15
N ALA A 40 0.57 -20.09 4.37
CA ALA A 40 -0.41 -19.62 3.39
C ALA A 40 -1.58 -18.85 4.03
N ALA A 41 -1.95 -19.18 5.27
CA ALA A 41 -2.98 -18.45 6.00
C ALA A 41 -2.53 -17.00 6.30
N LEU A 42 -1.23 -16.79 6.55
CA LEU A 42 -0.67 -15.44 6.71
C LEU A 42 -0.76 -14.66 5.39
N THR A 43 -0.42 -15.28 4.25
CA THR A 43 -0.55 -14.63 2.93
C THR A 43 -1.99 -14.15 2.67
N MET A 44 -2.99 -14.97 3.02
CA MET A 44 -4.39 -14.60 2.90
C MET A 44 -4.78 -13.45 3.85
N LEU A 45 -4.29 -13.47 5.09
CA LEU A 45 -4.52 -12.39 6.05
C LEU A 45 -3.93 -11.06 5.57
N TYR A 46 -2.72 -11.07 4.99
CA TYR A 46 -2.15 -9.89 4.34
C TYR A 46 -3.05 -9.39 3.21
N GLY A 47 -3.57 -10.31 2.38
CA GLY A 47 -4.53 -9.96 1.33
C GLY A 47 -5.76 -9.24 1.87
N GLN A 48 -6.36 -9.74 2.95
CA GLN A 48 -7.49 -9.09 3.61
C GLN A 48 -7.13 -7.69 4.12
N VAL A 49 -5.98 -7.52 4.79
CA VAL A 49 -5.53 -6.20 5.30
C VAL A 49 -5.34 -5.21 4.16
N VAL A 50 -4.72 -5.63 3.06
CA VAL A 50 -4.51 -4.79 1.88
C VAL A 50 -5.85 -4.40 1.23
N LEU A 51 -6.83 -5.30 1.20
CA LEU A 51 -8.19 -4.99 0.71
C LEU A 51 -8.92 -3.98 1.60
N VAL A 52 -8.74 -4.03 2.92
CA VAL A 52 -9.30 -3.02 3.84
C VAL A 52 -8.68 -1.65 3.56
N ILE A 53 -7.38 -1.58 3.30
CA ILE A 53 -6.70 -0.33 2.91
C ILE A 53 -7.24 0.19 1.57
N ALA A 54 -7.44 -0.71 0.59
CA ALA A 54 -8.03 -0.35 -0.70
C ALA A 54 -9.45 0.23 -0.53
N PHE A 55 -10.28 -0.42 0.30
CA PHE A 55 -11.62 0.05 0.59
C PHE A 55 -11.62 1.40 1.31
N ALA A 56 -10.74 1.60 2.29
CA ALA A 56 -10.59 2.88 2.98
C ALA A 56 -10.20 4.01 2.00
N ALA A 57 -9.26 3.74 1.10
CA ALA A 57 -8.86 4.70 0.06
C ALA A 57 -10.02 5.02 -0.90
N TRP A 58 -10.83 4.03 -1.26
CA TRP A 58 -12.03 4.22 -2.08
C TRP A 58 -13.09 5.07 -1.38
N LEU A 59 -13.34 4.83 -0.09
CA LEU A 59 -14.27 5.65 0.70
C LEU A 59 -13.81 7.10 0.73
N ILE A 60 -12.53 7.34 1.05
CA ILE A 60 -11.96 8.69 1.03
C ILE A 60 -12.08 9.28 -0.38
N TRP A 61 -11.83 8.51 -1.44
CA TRP A 61 -12.00 8.97 -2.82
C TRP A 61 -13.44 9.39 -3.16
N SER A 62 -14.44 8.62 -2.72
CA SER A 62 -15.86 8.90 -2.98
C SER A 62 -16.28 10.25 -2.38
N ASP A 63 -15.85 10.53 -1.14
CA ASP A 63 -16.14 11.78 -0.43
C ASP A 63 -14.89 12.40 0.21
N VAL A 64 -13.99 12.89 -0.64
CA VAL A 64 -12.74 13.54 -0.21
C VAL A 64 -13.00 14.75 0.68
N ALA A 65 -14.11 15.46 0.46
CA ALA A 65 -14.40 16.68 1.22
C ALA A 65 -14.68 16.36 2.70
N ALA A 66 -15.52 15.35 2.97
CA ALA A 66 -15.83 14.92 4.32
C ALA A 66 -14.67 14.17 4.99
N LEU A 67 -13.97 13.32 4.24
CA LEU A 67 -13.00 12.36 4.80
C LEU A 67 -11.53 12.79 4.67
N ARG A 68 -11.25 14.03 4.27
CA ARG A 68 -9.89 14.52 4.00
C ARG A 68 -8.88 14.22 5.09
N LYS A 69 -9.27 14.35 6.37
CA LYS A 69 -8.37 14.10 7.50
C LYS A 69 -7.89 12.65 7.56
N MET A 70 -8.69 11.70 7.06
CA MET A 70 -8.33 10.28 7.03
C MET A 70 -7.19 9.96 6.05
N ILE A 71 -6.84 10.86 5.14
CA ILE A 71 -5.66 10.69 4.27
C ILE A 71 -4.38 10.53 5.10
N TRP A 72 -4.31 11.16 6.28
CA TRP A 72 -3.16 10.97 7.17
C TRP A 72 -2.99 9.52 7.61
N ALA A 73 -4.07 8.75 7.76
CA ALA A 73 -3.96 7.33 8.05
C ALA A 73 -3.25 6.57 6.91
N LEU A 74 -3.57 6.91 5.65
CA LEU A 74 -2.87 6.35 4.49
C LEU A 74 -1.40 6.80 4.44
N VAL A 75 -1.12 8.06 4.78
CA VAL A 75 0.27 8.56 4.89
C VAL A 75 1.05 7.78 5.94
N PHE A 76 0.49 7.55 7.14
CA PHE A 76 1.15 6.78 8.18
C PHE A 76 1.37 5.32 7.78
N ALA A 77 0.39 4.70 7.12
CA ALA A 77 0.54 3.34 6.61
C ALA A 77 1.70 3.23 5.61
N GLU A 78 1.71 4.07 4.57
CA GLU A 78 2.73 4.01 3.52
C GLU A 78 4.12 4.45 4.03
N ALA A 79 4.20 5.50 4.86
CA ALA A 79 5.47 5.90 5.48
C ALA A 79 6.00 4.80 6.41
N GLY A 80 5.11 4.12 7.15
CA GLY A 80 5.46 2.97 7.97
C GLY A 80 6.06 1.83 7.15
N HIS A 81 5.47 1.51 5.99
CA HIS A 81 6.02 0.53 5.06
C HIS A 81 7.44 0.92 4.61
N VAL A 82 7.67 2.18 4.25
CA VAL A 82 9.01 2.65 3.87
C VAL A 82 10.03 2.44 4.98
N VAL A 83 9.69 2.82 6.22
CA VAL A 83 10.58 2.63 7.38
C VAL A 83 10.89 1.15 7.62
N ILE A 84 9.87 0.29 7.57
CA ILE A 84 10.04 -1.16 7.78
C ILE A 84 10.92 -1.77 6.69
N PHE A 85 10.70 -1.41 5.41
CA PHE A 85 11.50 -1.96 4.31
C PHE A 85 12.94 -1.46 4.35
N LEU A 86 13.17 -0.18 4.69
CA LEU A 86 14.52 0.34 4.91
C LEU A 86 15.24 -0.42 6.04
N TRP A 87 14.54 -0.65 7.15
CA TRP A 87 15.08 -1.45 8.25
C TRP A 87 15.47 -2.86 7.80
N GLN A 88 14.58 -3.56 7.09
CA GLN A 88 14.87 -4.90 6.58
C GLN A 88 16.10 -4.94 5.65
N LEU A 89 16.29 -3.91 4.82
CA LEU A 89 17.48 -3.77 3.97
C LEU A 89 18.75 -3.56 4.78
N ILE A 90 18.73 -2.64 5.74
CA ILE A 90 19.88 -2.32 6.60
C ILE A 90 20.28 -3.53 7.46
N SER A 91 19.29 -4.28 7.97
CA SER A 91 19.53 -5.47 8.80
C SER A 91 19.85 -6.73 8.00
N GLY A 92 19.81 -6.69 6.65
CA GLY A 92 20.07 -7.86 5.81
C GLY A 92 18.98 -8.94 5.86
N ILE A 93 17.77 -8.61 6.35
CA ILE A 93 16.62 -9.54 6.41
C ILE A 93 16.08 -9.82 4.99
N SER A 94 16.06 -8.77 4.16
CA SER A 94 15.53 -8.82 2.80
C SER A 94 16.51 -8.15 1.84
N THR A 95 16.52 -8.60 0.59
CA THR A 95 17.29 -7.96 -0.47
C THR A 95 16.50 -6.82 -1.13
N PHE A 96 17.20 -5.93 -1.85
CA PHE A 96 16.54 -4.87 -2.62
C PHE A 96 15.57 -5.41 -3.67
N ALA A 97 15.82 -6.58 -4.26
CA ALA A 97 14.89 -7.19 -5.21
C ALA A 97 13.53 -7.55 -4.57
N GLN A 98 13.52 -7.89 -3.28
CA GLN A 98 12.33 -8.33 -2.56
C GLN A 98 11.50 -7.16 -2.02
N VAL A 99 12.16 -6.12 -1.48
CA VAL A 99 11.45 -5.01 -0.81
C VAL A 99 11.61 -3.65 -1.49
N GLY A 100 12.56 -3.51 -2.43
CA GLY A 100 12.80 -2.25 -3.14
C GLY A 100 11.60 -1.76 -3.95
N PRO A 101 11.01 -2.60 -4.84
CA PRO A 101 9.82 -2.21 -5.59
C PRO A 101 8.64 -1.76 -4.71
N PRO A 102 8.17 -2.53 -3.71
CA PRO A 102 7.06 -2.07 -2.86
C PRO A 102 7.44 -0.84 -2.01
N MET A 103 8.70 -0.72 -1.56
CA MET A 103 9.17 0.46 -0.83
C MET A 103 9.12 1.74 -1.67
N ILE A 104 9.55 1.68 -2.94
CA ILE A 104 9.51 2.84 -3.86
C ILE A 104 8.06 3.27 -4.10
N ILE A 105 7.16 2.31 -4.32
CA ILE A 105 5.73 2.59 -4.51
C ILE A 105 5.15 3.27 -3.27
N ALA A 106 5.44 2.77 -2.08
CA ALA A 106 4.97 3.36 -0.82
C ALA A 106 5.52 4.78 -0.61
N ALA A 107 6.79 5.02 -0.93
CA ALA A 107 7.39 6.35 -0.88
C ALA A 107 6.70 7.32 -1.83
N ILE A 108 6.41 6.89 -3.07
CA ILE A 108 5.68 7.70 -4.06
C ILE A 108 4.30 8.08 -3.52
N PHE A 109 3.49 7.12 -3.04
CA PHE A 109 2.16 7.41 -2.53
C PHE A 109 2.18 8.29 -1.28
N THR A 110 3.14 8.08 -0.38
CA THR A 110 3.37 8.96 0.78
C THR A 110 3.55 10.41 0.32
N VAL A 111 4.45 10.64 -0.64
CA VAL A 111 4.73 11.98 -1.17
C VAL A 111 3.50 12.57 -1.85
N LEU A 112 2.81 11.81 -2.70
CA LEU A 112 1.62 12.28 -3.41
C LEU A 112 0.48 12.63 -2.45
N PHE A 113 0.24 11.81 -1.43
CA PHE A 113 -0.77 12.11 -0.41
C PHE A 113 -0.42 13.36 0.37
N VAL A 114 0.82 13.52 0.85
CA VAL A 114 1.23 14.75 1.58
C VAL A 114 1.11 15.98 0.67
N ALA A 115 1.63 15.91 -0.55
CA ALA A 115 1.68 17.04 -1.47
C ALA A 115 0.28 17.50 -1.91
N PHE A 116 -0.60 16.57 -2.27
CA PHE A 116 -1.94 16.91 -2.74
C PHE A 116 -2.95 17.12 -1.63
N ASN A 117 -2.75 16.51 -0.45
CA ASN A 117 -3.55 16.82 0.73
C ASN A 117 -3.26 18.23 1.26
N ARG A 118 -2.08 18.82 1.06
CA ARG A 118 -1.82 20.23 1.46
C ARG A 118 -2.43 21.28 0.53
N LYS A 119 -2.77 20.89 -0.71
CA LYS A 119 -3.25 21.81 -1.77
C LYS A 119 -4.78 21.84 -1.94
N GLY A 120 -5.52 21.04 -1.18
CA GLY A 120 -6.99 21.09 -1.13
C GLY A 120 -7.49 22.02 -0.05
#